data_AF-A0A1Q7FAV9-F1
#
_entry.id   AF-A0A1Q7FAV9-F1
#
_cell.length_a   1.000
_cell.length_b   1.000
_cell.length_c   1.000
_cell.angle_alpha   90.00
_cell.angle_beta   90.00
_cell.angle_gamma   90.00
#
_symmetry.space_group_name_H-M   'P 1'
#
loop_
_entity.id
_entity.type
_entity.pdbx_description
1 polymer ?
#
loop_
_entity_poly.entity_id
_entity_poly.type
_entity_poly.pdbx_seq_one_letter_code
_entity_poly.pdbx_strand_id
1 'polypeptide(L)'
;MNMFAVYLLLLPMAAAFVLGSLYSPAVHASLNPGNGITTASNSIFQSDTFSAAGAIGSLAGDKRDPAIITGKWSLDVQDGTVAGFSTNLTMVNASGRDYRTVALSNLSSAEVIMDANGTAHITGVVDLTIDGTEKLSGVHATISLVKFLALNMTLSEPDYLTEPIYGAADPQEQTVAATSDIMNEGSGIFGGITEKFRLPQLPNPFK
;
A
#
# COMPACT_ATOMS: atom_id res chain seq x y z
N MET A 1 -29.26 -57.64 -1.75
CA MET A 1 -28.12 -56.70 -1.94
C MET A 1 -28.34 -55.50 -1.04
N ASN A 2 -27.33 -55.19 -0.25
CA ASN A 2 -27.46 -54.64 1.10
C ASN A 2 -27.51 -53.11 1.08
N MET A 3 -28.61 -52.52 1.58
CA MET A 3 -28.90 -51.09 1.59
C MET A 3 -28.09 -50.29 2.64
N PHE A 4 -27.04 -50.90 3.19
CA PHE A 4 -26.16 -50.33 4.22
C PHE A 4 -24.84 -49.76 3.68
N ALA A 5 -24.50 -50.01 2.41
CA ALA A 5 -23.23 -49.55 1.84
C ALA A 5 -23.26 -48.11 1.29
N VAL A 6 -24.44 -47.49 1.12
CA VAL A 6 -24.55 -46.13 0.55
C VAL A 6 -24.50 -45.04 1.62
N TYR A 7 -24.78 -45.37 2.89
CA TYR A 7 -24.75 -44.39 3.99
C TYR A 7 -23.34 -44.12 4.56
N LEU A 8 -22.35 -44.97 4.27
CA LEU A 8 -21.00 -44.85 4.84
C LEU A 8 -20.06 -43.92 4.03
N LEU A 9 -20.47 -43.45 2.85
CA LEU A 9 -19.66 -42.55 2.00
C LEU A 9 -20.09 -41.07 2.06
N LEU A 10 -21.17 -40.75 2.77
CA LEU A 10 -21.69 -39.37 2.89
C LEU A 10 -21.33 -38.69 4.22
N LEU A 11 -20.65 -39.38 5.13
CA LEU A 11 -20.33 -38.85 6.46
C LEU A 11 -19.07 -37.96 6.59
N PRO A 12 -18.11 -37.85 5.63
CA PRO A 12 -17.05 -36.85 5.73
C PRO A 12 -17.39 -35.51 5.05
N MET A 13 -18.39 -35.44 4.16
CA MET A 13 -18.76 -34.16 3.50
C MET A 13 -19.61 -33.23 4.39
N ALA A 14 -20.18 -33.74 5.49
CA ALA A 14 -20.91 -32.91 6.46
C ALA A 14 -20.00 -32.27 7.52
N ALA A 15 -18.75 -32.72 7.68
CA ALA A 15 -17.82 -32.17 8.67
C ALA A 15 -16.93 -31.03 8.12
N ALA A 16 -16.76 -30.91 6.80
CA ALA A 16 -15.97 -29.84 6.19
C ALA A 16 -16.75 -28.50 6.06
N PHE A 17 -18.09 -28.54 6.10
CA PHE A 17 -18.91 -27.33 5.99
C PHE A 17 -19.16 -26.61 7.33
N VAL A 18 -18.78 -27.21 8.46
CA VAL A 18 -19.01 -26.61 9.79
C VAL A 18 -17.76 -25.92 10.36
N LEU A 19 -16.57 -26.16 9.78
CA LEU A 19 -15.32 -25.47 10.16
C LEU A 19 -14.88 -24.37 9.20
N GLY A 20 -15.42 -24.33 7.97
CA GLY A 20 -15.19 -23.22 7.03
C GLY A 20 -15.93 -21.92 7.39
N SER A 21 -16.91 -21.99 8.29
CA SER A 21 -17.71 -20.84 8.75
C SER A 21 -17.08 -20.06 9.91
N LEU A 22 -15.98 -20.54 10.51
CA LEU A 22 -15.32 -19.88 11.65
C LEU A 22 -14.02 -19.14 11.30
N TYR A 23 -13.52 -19.24 10.06
CA TYR A 23 -12.27 -18.59 9.64
C TYR A 23 -12.34 -17.85 8.29
N SER A 24 -13.52 -17.32 7.92
CA SER A 24 -13.61 -16.36 6.81
C SER A 24 -13.89 -14.96 7.35
N PRO A 25 -12.90 -14.07 7.52
CA PRO A 25 -13.19 -12.65 7.60
C PRO A 25 -13.52 -12.12 6.20
N ALA A 26 -14.82 -11.94 5.97
CA ALA A 26 -15.43 -10.84 5.24
C ALA A 26 -14.78 -10.40 3.90
N VAL A 27 -15.21 -11.01 2.80
CA VAL A 27 -15.25 -10.34 1.49
C VAL A 27 -16.70 -10.34 0.99
N HIS A 28 -17.57 -9.65 1.70
CA HIS A 28 -18.90 -9.28 1.19
C HIS A 28 -19.06 -7.78 1.42
N ALA A 29 -18.66 -6.99 0.42
CA ALA A 29 -19.03 -5.60 0.32
C ALA A 29 -20.56 -5.52 0.34
N SER A 30 -21.10 -4.86 1.36
CA SER A 30 -22.51 -4.49 1.44
C SER A 30 -22.79 -3.46 0.35
N LEU A 31 -23.42 -3.89 -0.75
CA LEU A 31 -24.09 -2.98 -1.68
C LEU A 31 -25.45 -2.60 -1.08
N ASN A 32 -25.43 -1.79 -0.01
CA ASN A 32 -26.61 -1.04 0.40
C ASN A 32 -26.50 0.37 -0.19
N PRO A 33 -27.28 0.73 -1.23
CA PRO A 33 -27.22 2.06 -1.84
C PRO A 33 -27.76 3.19 -0.92
N GLY A 34 -28.23 2.86 0.30
CA GLY A 34 -28.71 3.84 1.29
C GLY A 34 -27.74 4.17 2.42
N ASN A 35 -26.60 3.49 2.54
CA ASN A 35 -25.52 3.90 3.43
C ASN A 35 -24.46 4.54 2.57
N GLY A 36 -24.44 5.88 2.53
CA GLY A 36 -23.34 6.62 1.93
C GLY A 36 -22.03 6.06 2.50
N ILE A 37 -21.25 5.38 1.66
CA ILE A 37 -19.81 5.45 1.79
C ILE A 37 -19.55 6.94 1.88
N THR A 38 -19.14 7.39 3.07
CA THR A 38 -18.46 8.65 3.21
C THR A 38 -17.25 8.50 2.31
N THR A 39 -17.39 9.02 1.09
CA THR A 39 -16.32 9.15 0.11
C THR A 39 -15.11 9.57 0.89
N ALA A 40 -14.00 8.83 0.81
CA ALA A 40 -12.74 9.26 1.36
C ALA A 40 -12.59 10.74 0.98
N SER A 41 -12.56 11.62 1.99
CA SER A 41 -12.47 13.04 1.76
C SER A 41 -11.33 13.25 0.77
N ASN A 42 -11.63 13.91 -0.34
CA ASN A 42 -10.65 14.24 -1.37
C ASN A 42 -9.78 15.41 -0.85
N SER A 43 -9.28 15.28 0.39
CA SER A 43 -8.51 16.28 1.09
C SER A 43 -7.15 16.38 0.43
N ILE A 44 -6.92 17.54 -0.17
CA ILE A 44 -5.64 17.92 -0.73
C ILE A 44 -4.79 18.36 0.46
N PHE A 45 -3.89 17.50 0.92
CA PHE A 45 -2.97 17.82 1.99
C PHE A 45 -1.77 18.54 1.37
N GLN A 46 -1.56 19.79 1.76
CA GLN A 46 -0.37 20.54 1.39
C GLN A 46 0.55 20.59 2.61
N SER A 47 1.53 19.70 2.65
CA SER A 47 2.53 19.61 3.73
C SER A 47 3.91 19.43 3.14
N ASP A 48 4.86 20.21 3.64
CA ASP A 48 6.27 20.11 3.34
C ASP A 48 6.97 19.06 4.20
N THR A 49 6.29 18.49 5.21
CA THR A 49 6.82 17.46 6.08
C THR A 49 5.85 16.28 6.20
N PHE A 50 6.26 15.12 5.70
CA PHE A 50 5.46 13.90 5.73
C PHE A 50 6.32 12.65 5.63
N SER A 51 5.79 11.54 6.12
CA SER A 51 6.36 10.21 5.94
C SER A 51 5.29 9.29 5.38
N ALA A 52 5.67 8.43 4.44
CA ALA A 52 4.80 7.40 3.88
C ALA A 52 5.62 6.15 3.57
N ALA A 53 5.01 4.99 3.78
CA ALA A 53 5.58 3.71 3.41
C ALA A 53 4.50 2.79 2.89
N GLY A 54 4.91 1.69 2.24
CA GLY A 54 3.96 0.69 1.76
C GLY A 54 4.60 -0.37 0.88
N ALA A 55 3.77 -0.95 0.03
CA ALA A 55 4.14 -2.09 -0.80
C ALA A 55 4.26 -1.71 -2.28
N ILE A 56 5.20 -2.35 -2.97
CA ILE A 56 5.32 -2.36 -4.42
C ILE A 56 4.65 -3.61 -4.97
N GLY A 57 3.88 -3.45 -6.03
CA GLY A 57 3.26 -4.52 -6.78
C GLY A 57 3.06 -4.05 -8.20
N SER A 58 3.98 -4.42 -9.09
CA SER A 58 4.06 -3.84 -10.43
C SER A 58 4.43 -4.90 -11.48
N LEU A 59 4.08 -4.59 -12.73
CA LEU A 59 4.45 -5.35 -13.91
C LEU A 59 5.21 -4.40 -14.83
N ALA A 60 6.40 -4.81 -15.28
CA ALA A 60 7.26 -4.01 -16.13
C ALA A 60 8.02 -4.88 -17.15
N GLY A 61 8.48 -4.28 -18.23
CA GLY A 61 9.36 -4.89 -19.23
C GLY A 61 8.62 -5.57 -20.38
N ASP A 62 9.24 -6.63 -20.94
CA ASP A 62 8.75 -7.28 -22.17
C ASP A 62 7.32 -7.83 -21.99
N LYS A 63 6.42 -7.45 -22.89
CA LYS A 63 5.03 -7.94 -22.93
C LYS A 63 4.91 -9.46 -23.02
N ARG A 64 5.92 -10.16 -23.55
CA ARG A 64 5.93 -11.62 -23.70
C ARG A 64 6.39 -12.35 -22.45
N ASP A 65 7.21 -11.71 -21.62
CA ASP A 65 7.74 -12.27 -20.38
C ASP A 65 7.97 -11.15 -19.36
N PRO A 66 6.89 -10.51 -18.87
CA PRO A 66 7.02 -9.31 -18.05
C PRO A 66 7.63 -9.65 -16.69
N ALA A 67 8.38 -8.71 -16.14
CA ALA A 67 8.86 -8.77 -14.78
C ALA A 67 7.73 -8.45 -13.80
N ILE A 68 7.53 -9.33 -12.83
CA ILE A 68 6.70 -9.10 -11.65
C ILE A 68 7.62 -8.49 -10.59
N ILE A 69 7.34 -7.24 -10.23
CA ILE A 69 8.10 -6.47 -9.24
C ILE A 69 7.29 -6.39 -7.96
N THR A 70 7.88 -6.83 -6.85
CA THR A 70 7.27 -6.74 -5.52
C THR A 70 8.27 -6.21 -4.53
N GLY A 71 7.81 -5.63 -3.43
CA GLY A 71 8.73 -5.13 -2.42
C GLY A 71 8.07 -4.17 -1.45
N LYS A 72 8.91 -3.48 -0.67
CA LYS A 72 8.49 -2.39 0.19
C LYS A 72 9.21 -1.11 -0.18
N TRP A 73 8.57 0.01 0.12
CA TRP A 73 9.15 1.33 -0.02
C TRP A 73 8.83 2.16 1.22
N SER A 74 9.71 3.10 1.53
CA SER A 74 9.49 4.16 2.50
C SER A 74 10.09 5.46 2.00
N LEU A 75 9.41 6.56 2.32
CA LEU A 75 9.79 7.92 1.98
C LEU A 75 9.53 8.81 3.20
N ASP A 76 10.52 9.60 3.55
CA ASP A 76 10.45 10.62 4.59
C ASP A 76 10.88 11.96 4.00
N VAL A 77 10.04 12.97 4.17
CA VAL A 77 10.22 14.33 3.70
C VAL A 77 10.12 15.26 4.90
N GLN A 78 11.11 16.13 5.04
CA GLN A 78 11.20 17.12 6.11
C GLN A 78 11.53 18.47 5.49
N ASP A 79 10.72 19.49 5.82
CA ASP A 79 10.90 20.86 5.34
C ASP A 79 11.08 20.96 3.81
N GLY A 80 10.29 20.18 3.06
CA GLY A 80 10.27 20.17 1.60
C GLY A 80 11.42 19.40 0.95
N THR A 81 12.24 18.70 1.74
CA THR A 81 13.41 17.94 1.28
C THR A 81 13.29 16.47 1.65
N VAL A 82 13.78 15.58 0.78
CA VAL A 82 13.86 14.14 1.10
C VAL A 82 14.88 13.93 2.21
N ALA A 83 14.41 13.52 3.39
CA ALA A 83 15.24 13.15 4.54
C ALA A 83 15.59 11.66 4.53
N GLY A 84 14.74 10.83 3.95
CA GLY A 84 14.95 9.39 3.86
C GLY A 84 14.18 8.76 2.72
N PHE A 85 14.82 7.82 2.04
CA PHE A 85 14.16 6.97 1.05
C PHE A 85 14.84 5.61 1.03
N SER A 86 14.03 4.56 1.01
CA SER A 86 14.51 3.19 0.91
C SER A 86 13.49 2.33 0.19
N THR A 87 13.99 1.41 -0.63
CA THR A 87 13.17 0.34 -1.17
C THR A 87 14.00 -0.91 -1.36
N ASN A 88 13.35 -2.05 -1.18
CA ASN A 88 13.92 -3.35 -1.48
C ASN A 88 12.91 -4.11 -2.34
N LEU A 89 13.32 -4.37 -3.58
CA LEU A 89 12.51 -4.94 -4.63
C LEU A 89 13.00 -6.35 -4.93
N THR A 90 12.05 -7.24 -5.17
CA THR A 90 12.25 -8.52 -5.81
C THR A 90 11.61 -8.48 -7.20
N MET A 91 12.38 -8.88 -8.19
CA MET A 91 11.96 -9.02 -9.58
C MET A 91 11.99 -10.49 -9.95
N VAL A 92 10.92 -10.97 -10.57
CA VAL A 92 10.89 -12.29 -11.20
C VAL A 92 10.17 -12.18 -12.53
N ASN A 93 10.75 -12.73 -13.60
CA ASN A 93 10.03 -12.78 -14.88
C ASN A 93 8.82 -13.71 -14.77
N ALA A 94 7.77 -13.45 -15.56
CA ALA A 94 6.56 -14.27 -15.56
C ALA A 94 6.82 -15.75 -15.87
N SER A 95 7.88 -16.05 -16.64
CA SER A 95 8.34 -17.42 -16.89
C SER A 95 9.08 -18.07 -15.73
N GLY A 96 9.43 -17.32 -14.68
CA GLY A 96 10.21 -17.78 -13.52
C GLY A 96 11.69 -18.07 -13.80
N ARG A 97 12.24 -17.64 -14.95
CA ARG A 97 13.63 -17.95 -15.34
C ARG A 97 14.66 -17.04 -14.70
N ASP A 98 14.30 -15.77 -14.56
CA ASP A 98 15.18 -14.74 -14.02
C ASP A 98 14.61 -14.23 -12.71
N TYR A 99 15.48 -14.10 -11.71
CA TYR A 99 15.18 -13.57 -10.39
C TYR A 99 16.27 -12.56 -10.04
N ARG A 100 15.87 -11.38 -9.55
CA ARG A 100 16.79 -10.35 -9.09
C ARG A 100 16.26 -9.67 -7.84
N THR A 101 17.18 -9.17 -7.03
CA THR A 101 16.89 -8.22 -5.96
C THR A 101 17.47 -6.86 -6.30
N VAL A 102 16.71 -5.80 -6.05
CA VAL A 102 17.15 -4.43 -6.32
C VAL A 102 16.80 -3.57 -5.12
N ALA A 103 17.81 -3.08 -4.42
CA ALA A 103 17.64 -2.12 -3.34
C ALA A 103 17.97 -0.73 -3.84
N LEU A 104 17.13 0.27 -3.55
CA LEU A 104 17.44 1.67 -3.80
C LEU A 104 17.61 2.38 -2.46
N SER A 105 18.59 3.27 -2.40
CA SER A 105 18.88 4.09 -1.23
C SER A 105 19.42 5.45 -1.64
N ASN A 106 19.66 6.31 -0.64
CA ASN A 106 20.34 7.60 -0.81
C ASN A 106 19.69 8.50 -1.87
N LEU A 107 18.34 8.53 -1.91
CA LEU A 107 17.64 9.48 -2.78
C LEU A 107 18.04 10.89 -2.39
N SER A 108 18.70 11.57 -3.33
CA SER A 108 19.02 12.99 -3.23
C SER A 108 18.15 13.75 -4.22
N SER A 109 17.36 14.69 -3.71
CA SER A 109 16.54 15.61 -4.50
C SER A 109 16.83 17.04 -4.05
N ALA A 110 16.70 17.99 -4.96
CA ALA A 110 16.79 19.42 -4.62
C ALA A 110 15.52 19.91 -3.90
N GLU A 111 14.36 19.36 -4.24
CA GLU A 111 13.05 19.81 -3.76
C GLU A 111 12.00 18.69 -3.90
N VAL A 112 10.97 18.74 -3.05
CA VAL A 112 9.72 18.01 -3.22
C VAL A 112 8.61 19.00 -3.60
N ILE A 113 8.13 18.91 -4.84
CA ILE A 113 7.12 19.83 -5.38
C ILE A 113 5.75 19.22 -5.17
N MET A 114 4.85 19.92 -4.48
CA MET A 114 3.47 19.49 -4.35
C MET A 114 2.57 20.18 -5.38
N ASP A 115 1.85 19.39 -6.18
CA ASP A 115 0.88 19.94 -7.12
C ASP A 115 -0.49 20.21 -6.47
N ALA A 116 -1.33 20.97 -7.18
CA ALA A 116 -2.67 21.32 -6.73
C ALA A 116 -3.62 20.12 -6.57
N ASN A 117 -3.24 18.93 -7.03
CA ASN A 117 -4.03 17.70 -6.88
C ASN A 117 -3.60 16.87 -5.67
N GLY A 118 -2.62 17.35 -4.89
CA GLY A 118 -2.05 16.65 -3.74
C GLY A 118 -1.05 15.57 -4.15
N THR A 119 -0.43 15.66 -5.33
CA THR A 119 0.67 14.77 -5.73
C THR A 119 1.99 15.42 -5.36
N ALA A 120 2.80 14.71 -4.58
CA ALA A 120 4.19 15.10 -4.36
C ALA A 120 5.05 14.57 -5.52
N HIS A 121 5.84 15.43 -6.13
CA HIS A 121 6.75 15.13 -7.24
C HIS A 121 8.18 15.32 -6.78
N ILE A 122 9.01 14.31 -7.02
CA ILE A 122 10.40 14.26 -6.58
C ILE A 122 11.24 13.84 -7.78
N THR A 123 12.22 14.66 -8.16
CA THR A 123 13.19 14.32 -9.20
C THR A 123 14.58 14.39 -8.58
N GLY A 124 15.31 13.29 -8.66
CA GLY A 124 16.58 13.17 -7.97
C GLY A 124 17.47 12.08 -8.54
N VAL A 125 18.44 11.69 -7.72
CA VAL A 125 19.34 10.57 -8.00
C VAL A 125 19.32 9.59 -6.84
N VAL A 126 19.42 8.30 -7.14
CA VAL A 126 19.47 7.20 -6.17
C VAL A 126 20.69 6.32 -6.41
N ASP A 127 21.09 5.59 -5.38
CA ASP A 127 22.01 4.47 -5.50
C ASP A 127 21.23 3.16 -5.57
N LEU A 128 21.59 2.29 -6.50
CA LEU A 128 21.05 0.93 -6.63
C LEU A 128 22.08 -0.09 -6.15
N THR A 129 21.61 -1.12 -5.45
CA THR A 129 22.33 -2.36 -5.23
C THR A 129 21.53 -3.52 -5.81
N ILE A 130 22.08 -4.17 -6.84
CA ILE A 130 21.46 -5.29 -7.55
C ILE A 130 22.12 -6.59 -7.08
N ASP A 131 21.31 -7.57 -6.71
CA ASP A 131 21.74 -8.89 -6.22
C ASP A 131 22.80 -8.81 -5.11
N GLY A 132 22.69 -7.76 -4.27
CA GLY A 132 23.60 -7.48 -3.16
C GLY A 132 25.04 -7.10 -3.55
N THR A 133 25.39 -7.07 -4.84
CA THR A 133 26.79 -7.02 -5.29
C THR A 133 27.06 -5.95 -6.35
N GLU A 134 26.20 -5.86 -7.37
CA GLU A 134 26.30 -4.83 -8.40
C GLU A 134 25.79 -3.49 -7.85
N LYS A 135 26.55 -2.42 -8.05
CA LYS A 135 26.22 -1.09 -7.55
C LYS A 135 26.22 -0.08 -8.69
N LEU A 136 25.11 0.63 -8.83
CA LEU A 136 24.97 1.76 -9.73
C LEU A 136 24.69 2.99 -8.89
N SER A 137 25.50 4.03 -9.05
CA SER A 137 25.36 5.26 -8.30
C SER A 137 24.93 6.41 -9.20
N GLY A 138 24.14 7.33 -8.65
CA GLY A 138 23.69 8.51 -9.39
C GLY A 138 22.62 8.21 -10.44
N VAL A 139 21.86 7.13 -10.29
CA VAL A 139 20.78 6.77 -11.23
C VAL A 139 19.65 7.78 -11.07
N HIS A 140 19.26 8.44 -12.16
CA HIS A 140 18.14 9.39 -12.13
C HIS A 140 16.84 8.66 -11.80
N ALA A 141 16.09 9.21 -10.84
CA ALA A 141 14.79 8.72 -10.42
C ALA A 141 13.76 9.85 -10.44
N THR A 142 12.57 9.54 -10.95
CA THR A 142 11.38 10.38 -10.79
C THR A 142 10.36 9.61 -9.97
N ILE A 143 9.91 10.20 -8.86
CA ILE A 143 8.94 9.62 -7.94
C ILE A 143 7.75 10.57 -7.83
N SER A 144 6.56 10.02 -7.98
CA SER A 144 5.30 10.70 -7.70
C SER A 144 4.54 9.94 -6.62
N LEU A 145 4.14 10.65 -5.56
CA LEU A 145 3.27 10.12 -4.53
C LEU A 145 1.89 10.80 -4.65
N VAL A 146 0.95 10.10 -5.29
CA VAL A 146 -0.38 10.62 -5.62
C VAL A 146 -1.25 10.61 -4.38
N LYS A 147 -1.58 11.79 -3.85
CA LYS A 147 -2.44 11.99 -2.68
C LYS A 147 -2.01 11.20 -1.45
N PHE A 148 -0.70 10.91 -1.32
CA PHE A 148 -0.17 10.02 -0.28
C PHE A 148 -0.68 8.58 -0.34
N LEU A 149 -1.32 8.16 -1.43
CA LEU A 149 -1.94 6.82 -1.56
C LEU A 149 -1.20 5.89 -2.51
N ALA A 150 -0.66 6.42 -3.60
CA ALA A 150 -0.04 5.60 -4.65
C ALA A 150 1.33 6.15 -5.04
N LEU A 151 2.32 5.26 -5.06
CA LEU A 151 3.66 5.53 -5.54
C LEU A 151 3.75 5.19 -7.03
N ASN A 152 4.33 6.09 -7.81
CA ASN A 152 4.81 5.84 -9.16
C ASN A 152 6.29 6.23 -9.20
N MET A 153 7.14 5.33 -9.67
CA MET A 153 8.59 5.54 -9.76
C MET A 153 9.11 5.14 -11.12
N THR A 154 10.00 5.96 -11.70
CA THR A 154 10.75 5.60 -12.90
C THR A 154 12.23 5.80 -12.64
N LEU A 155 13.06 4.91 -13.21
CA LEU A 155 14.51 4.98 -13.13
C LEU A 155 15.07 5.13 -14.55
N SER A 156 16.19 5.82 -14.67
CA SER A 156 16.91 5.92 -15.95
C SER A 156 17.67 4.64 -16.29
N GLU A 157 18.08 3.88 -15.27
CA GLU A 157 18.88 2.68 -15.39
C GLU A 157 18.53 1.70 -14.24
N PRO A 158 18.83 0.41 -14.40
CA PRO A 158 19.22 -0.26 -15.65
C PRO A 158 18.05 -0.35 -16.65
N ASP A 159 18.33 -0.62 -17.93
CA ASP A 159 17.34 -0.64 -19.03
C ASP A 159 16.10 -1.52 -18.78
N TYR A 160 16.21 -2.53 -17.91
CA TYR A 160 15.11 -3.40 -17.52
C TYR A 160 14.21 -2.84 -16.40
N LEU A 161 14.50 -1.63 -15.90
CA LEU A 161 13.75 -0.89 -14.87
C LEU A 161 13.34 0.52 -15.33
N THR A 162 13.40 0.80 -16.63
CA THR A 162 13.01 2.12 -17.17
C THR A 162 11.50 2.31 -17.26
N GLU A 163 10.73 1.23 -17.16
CA GLU A 163 9.28 1.33 -17.09
C GLU A 163 8.80 1.72 -15.68
N PRO A 164 7.64 2.39 -15.56
CA PRO A 164 7.12 2.82 -14.26
C PRO A 164 6.85 1.64 -13.30
N ILE A 165 7.38 1.76 -12.09
CA ILE A 165 7.14 0.87 -10.95
C ILE A 165 6.05 1.49 -10.07
N TYR A 166 5.01 0.72 -9.79
CA TYR A 166 3.85 1.16 -9.02
C TYR A 166 3.78 0.52 -7.63
N GLY A 167 3.31 1.29 -6.67
CA GLY A 167 3.05 0.83 -5.30
C GLY A 167 1.86 1.52 -4.66
N ALA A 168 1.41 0.96 -3.55
CA ALA A 168 0.42 1.56 -2.66
C ALA A 168 1.11 1.96 -1.35
N ALA A 169 0.66 3.07 -0.78
CA ALA A 169 1.00 3.45 0.58
C ALA A 169 0.11 2.67 1.55
N ASP A 170 0.67 2.29 2.70
CA ASP A 170 -0.08 1.75 3.83
C ASP A 170 -0.65 2.94 4.64
N PRO A 171 -1.98 3.09 4.77
CA PRO A 171 -2.57 4.17 5.54
C PRO A 171 -2.13 4.20 7.02
N GLN A 172 -1.68 3.07 7.58
CA GLN A 172 -1.20 3.00 8.95
C GLN A 172 0.25 3.49 9.12
N GLU A 173 1.01 3.55 8.02
CA GLU A 173 2.41 3.99 8.01
C GLU A 173 2.55 5.41 7.43
N GLN A 174 1.45 6.17 7.38
CA GLN A 174 1.43 7.56 6.93
C GLN A 174 1.42 8.52 8.10
N THR A 175 2.28 9.52 8.03
CA THR A 175 2.28 10.66 8.96
C THR A 175 2.42 11.95 8.16
N VAL A 176 1.59 12.95 8.46
CA VAL A 176 1.66 14.27 7.84
C VAL A 176 1.76 15.30 8.96
N ALA A 177 2.76 16.16 8.92
CA ALA A 177 2.84 17.27 9.87
C ALA A 177 1.67 18.22 9.62
N ALA A 178 0.98 18.62 10.69
CA ALA A 178 -0.10 19.59 10.60
C ALA A 178 0.49 20.95 10.21
N THR A 179 0.23 21.42 8.98
CA THR A 179 0.52 22.80 8.61
C THR A 179 -0.51 23.69 9.28
N SER A 180 -0.05 24.77 9.93
CA SER A 180 -0.88 25.65 10.76
C SER A 180 -1.88 26.54 10.00
N ASP A 181 -2.07 26.32 8.71
CA ASP A 181 -2.98 27.10 7.86
C ASP A 181 -4.34 26.41 7.63
N ILE A 182 -4.81 25.68 8.65
CA ILE A 182 -6.21 25.27 8.70
C ILE A 182 -7.01 26.46 9.25
N MET A 183 -7.63 27.22 8.35
CA MET A 183 -8.79 28.05 8.70
C MET A 183 -9.82 27.15 9.39
N ASN A 184 -9.87 27.31 10.71
CA ASN A 184 -10.80 26.72 11.63
C ASN A 184 -12.24 26.98 11.18
N GLU A 185 -12.95 25.92 10.75
CA GLU A 185 -14.27 25.61 11.29
C GLU A 185 -14.44 24.09 11.39
N GLY A 186 -14.33 23.59 12.63
CA GLY A 186 -15.04 22.39 13.05
C GLY A 186 -14.31 21.06 12.89
N SER A 187 -13.77 20.59 14.02
CA SER A 187 -13.59 19.16 14.35
C SER A 187 -12.30 18.48 13.87
N GLY A 188 -11.25 18.63 14.68
CA GLY A 188 -10.55 17.50 15.31
C GLY A 188 -10.04 16.37 14.41
N ILE A 189 -8.78 16.50 14.01
CA ILE A 189 -7.98 15.44 13.40
C ILE A 189 -7.62 14.43 14.53
N PHE A 190 -8.28 13.27 14.54
CA PHE A 190 -8.03 12.12 15.45
C PHE A 190 -7.97 12.43 16.96
N GLY A 191 -9.11 12.76 17.57
CA GLY A 191 -9.32 12.52 19.00
C GLY A 191 -9.29 11.01 19.26
N GLY A 192 -8.42 10.54 20.15
CA GLY A 192 -8.22 9.12 20.43
C GLY A 192 -9.53 8.36 20.64
N ILE A 193 -9.78 7.36 19.80
CA ILE A 193 -10.85 6.39 20.01
C ILE A 193 -10.47 5.46 21.17
N THR A 194 -10.66 5.94 22.40
CA THR A 194 -10.96 5.07 23.54
C THR A 194 -12.44 5.24 23.89
N GLU A 195 -13.33 5.02 22.93
CA GLU A 195 -14.72 4.75 23.26
C GLU A 195 -14.82 3.26 23.64
N LYS A 196 -14.84 2.99 24.95
CA LYS A 196 -15.27 1.69 25.46
C LYS A 196 -16.67 1.43 24.92
N PHE A 197 -16.78 0.48 24.00
CA PHE A 197 -18.03 -0.01 23.44
C PHE A 197 -18.97 -0.40 24.59
N ARG A 198 -19.90 0.49 24.97
CA ARG A 198 -20.96 0.15 25.92
C ARG A 198 -22.08 -0.49 25.10
N LEU A 199 -22.15 -1.82 25.18
CA LEU A 199 -23.30 -2.55 24.67
C LEU A 199 -24.58 -2.00 25.32
N PRO A 200 -25.65 -1.73 24.54
CA PRO A 200 -26.92 -1.34 25.13
C PRO A 200 -27.43 -2.48 26.00
N GLN A 201 -27.85 -2.16 27.24
CA GLN A 201 -28.48 -3.14 28.09
C GLN A 201 -29.85 -3.49 27.53
N LEU A 202 -30.02 -4.73 27.08
CA LEU A 202 -31.32 -5.26 26.68
C LEU A 202 -32.25 -5.30 27.90
N PRO A 203 -33.54 -4.93 27.75
CA PRO A 203 -34.51 -5.05 28.84
C PRO A 203 -34.58 -6.49 29.34
N ASN A 204 -34.50 -6.68 30.66
CA ASN A 204 -34.64 -8.00 31.29
C ASN A 204 -36.07 -8.53 31.04
N PRO A 205 -36.26 -9.64 30.33
CA PRO A 205 -37.60 -10.17 30.01
C PRO A 205 -38.28 -10.87 31.20
N PHE A 206 -37.70 -10.82 32.41
CA PHE A 206 -38.23 -11.47 33.61
C PHE A 206 -38.51 -10.50 34.76
N LYS A 207 -39.02 -9.29 34.46
CA LYS A 207 -39.70 -8.43 35.43
C LYS A 207 -41.13 -8.17 35.00
#